data_AF-A0A5C7MA84-F1
#
_entry.id   AF-A0A5C7MA84-F1
#
_cell.length_a   1.000
_cell.length_b   1.000
_cell.length_c   1.000
_cell.angle_alpha   90.00
_cell.angle_beta   90.00
_cell.angle_gamma   90.00
#
_symmetry.space_group_name_H-M   'P 1'
#
loop_
_entity.id
_entity.type
_entity.pdbx_description
1 polymer ?
#
loop_
_entity_poly.entity_id
_entity_poly.type
_entity_poly.pdbx_seq_one_letter_code
_entity_poly.pdbx_strand_id
1 'polypeptide(L)'
;MDSQYYSPYPFEHYCLAGDKSDPLALIAGTGFKIEVWNWVWLSWSSIDDHPDQSRLEIRCMLPCLISDVLEDPTLLRNLRRSPGRFADWFQDEDASIYDTYIQLGGEAWRNSVLARARGAQARLGAWKTGATWTGNVAAYDFRRGA
;
A
#
# COMPACT_ATOMS: atom_id res chain seq x y z
N MET A 1 13.05 9.29 -9.86
CA MET A 1 12.34 7.99 -9.78
C MET A 1 10.89 8.34 -9.61
N ASP A 2 10.04 7.94 -10.55
CA ASP A 2 8.61 8.22 -10.46
C ASP A 2 8.01 7.34 -9.37
N SER A 3 7.32 7.95 -8.41
CA SER A 3 6.63 7.22 -7.35
C SER A 3 5.54 6.35 -7.98
N GLN A 4 5.49 5.07 -7.61
CA GLN A 4 4.57 4.09 -8.17
C GLN A 4 3.54 3.66 -7.12
N TYR A 5 2.28 3.52 -7.52
CA TYR A 5 1.25 2.95 -6.65
C TYR A 5 1.48 1.46 -6.40
N TYR A 6 1.45 1.06 -5.13
CA TYR A 6 1.57 -0.32 -4.69
C TYR A 6 0.23 -1.07 -4.79
N SER A 7 -0.89 -0.35 -4.89
CA SER A 7 -2.22 -0.91 -5.08
C SER A 7 -2.41 -1.49 -6.50
N PRO A 8 -3.36 -2.43 -6.69
CA PRO A 8 -3.71 -2.93 -8.03
C PRO A 8 -4.39 -1.88 -8.91
N TYR A 9 -5.11 -0.94 -8.29
CA TYR A 9 -5.78 0.16 -8.97
C TYR A 9 -5.19 1.51 -8.56
N PRO A 10 -5.37 2.58 -9.37
CA PRO A 10 -5.03 3.94 -8.96
C PRO A 10 -5.80 4.36 -7.70
N PHE A 11 -5.24 5.28 -6.92
CA PHE A 11 -5.85 5.87 -5.72
C PHE A 11 -7.32 6.30 -5.94
N GLU A 12 -7.61 6.89 -7.10
CA GLU A 12 -8.94 7.40 -7.47
C GLU A 12 -10.01 6.30 -7.49
N HIS A 13 -9.62 5.04 -7.74
CA HIS A 13 -10.54 3.90 -7.73
C HIS A 13 -11.11 3.61 -6.34
N TYR A 14 -10.36 3.96 -5.29
CA TYR A 14 -10.75 3.72 -3.90
C TYR A 14 -11.58 4.86 -3.32
N CYS A 15 -11.55 6.02 -3.98
CA CYS A 15 -12.27 7.22 -3.56
C CYS A 15 -13.76 7.13 -3.90
N LEU A 16 -14.61 7.68 -3.04
CA LEU A 16 -16.03 7.87 -3.31
C LEU A 16 -16.24 9.09 -4.21
N ALA A 17 -16.66 8.84 -5.45
CA ALA A 17 -16.86 9.88 -6.44
C ALA A 17 -17.86 10.96 -5.95
N GLY A 18 -17.38 12.20 -5.85
CA GLY A 18 -18.22 13.35 -5.47
C GLY A 18 -18.47 13.51 -3.97
N ASP A 19 -17.94 12.63 -3.13
CA ASP A 19 -18.11 12.73 -1.66
C ASP A 19 -16.95 13.50 -1.02
N LYS A 20 -17.24 14.72 -0.53
CA LYS A 20 -16.26 15.55 0.19
C LYS A 20 -15.94 15.02 1.59
N SER A 21 -16.72 14.07 2.09
CA SER A 21 -16.50 13.42 3.38
C SER A 21 -15.64 12.16 3.29
N ASP A 22 -15.23 11.76 2.08
CA ASP A 22 -14.33 10.64 1.89
C ASP A 22 -13.02 10.88 2.64
N PRO A 23 -12.67 10.04 3.64
CA PRO A 23 -11.43 10.21 4.38
C PRO A 23 -10.21 10.19 3.44
N LEU A 24 -10.24 9.39 2.37
CA LEU A 24 -9.12 9.29 1.44
C LEU A 24 -8.87 10.60 0.69
N ALA A 25 -9.86 11.48 0.53
CA ALA A 25 -9.68 12.79 -0.11
C ALA A 25 -8.61 13.65 0.59
N LEU A 26 -8.37 13.45 1.89
CA LEU A 26 -7.32 14.13 2.65
C LEU A 26 -5.92 13.82 2.10
N ILE A 27 -5.70 12.61 1.58
CA ILE A 27 -4.40 12.17 1.05
C ILE A 27 -3.97 13.02 -0.15
N ALA A 28 -4.93 13.44 -0.98
CA ALA A 28 -4.66 14.24 -2.18
C ALA A 28 -4.03 15.62 -1.85
N GLY A 29 -4.29 16.16 -0.65
CA GLY A 29 -3.77 17.47 -0.23
C GLY A 29 -2.36 17.45 0.39
N THR A 30 -1.76 16.28 0.60
CA THR A 30 -0.51 16.13 1.38
C THR A 30 0.77 16.51 0.62
N GLY A 31 0.73 16.63 -0.72
CA GLY A 31 1.93 16.76 -1.55
C GLY A 31 2.76 15.47 -1.70
N PHE A 32 2.47 14.44 -0.90
CA PHE A 32 3.09 13.10 -0.90
C PHE A 32 2.05 12.01 -1.13
N LYS A 33 1.08 12.32 -2.00
CA LYS A 33 -0.11 11.51 -2.25
C LYS A 33 0.21 10.03 -2.48
N ILE A 34 1.24 9.72 -3.26
CA ILE A 34 1.57 8.35 -3.65
C ILE A 34 2.15 7.58 -2.46
N GLU A 35 3.06 8.21 -1.71
CA GLU A 35 3.71 7.60 -0.55
C GLU A 35 2.71 7.36 0.58
N VAL A 36 1.88 8.38 0.89
CA VAL A 36 0.81 8.26 1.87
C VAL A 36 -0.18 7.18 1.46
N TRP A 37 -0.59 7.15 0.19
CA TRP A 37 -1.48 6.10 -0.29
C TRP A 37 -0.85 4.70 -0.20
N ASN A 38 0.42 4.55 -0.58
CA ASN A 38 1.11 3.27 -0.47
C ASN A 38 1.13 2.78 0.99
N TRP A 39 1.38 3.68 1.94
CA TRP A 39 1.36 3.34 3.36
C TRP A 39 -0.02 2.92 3.85
N VAL A 40 -1.07 3.68 3.50
CA VAL A 40 -2.46 3.35 3.82
C VAL A 40 -2.88 2.01 3.20
N TRP A 41 -2.62 1.80 1.91
CA TRP A 41 -3.00 0.57 1.22
C TRP A 41 -2.26 -0.66 1.75
N LEU A 42 -0.99 -0.52 2.14
CA LEU A 42 -0.25 -1.59 2.81
C LEU A 42 -0.82 -1.93 4.19
N SER A 43 -1.32 -0.92 4.90
CA SER A 43 -1.82 -1.04 6.28
C SER A 43 -3.21 -1.66 6.38
N TRP A 44 -4.06 -1.57 5.34
CA TRP A 44 -5.38 -2.21 5.32
C TRP A 44 -5.48 -3.28 4.25
N SER A 45 -5.49 -4.54 4.68
CA SER A 45 -5.65 -5.67 3.77
C SER A 45 -7.04 -5.77 3.15
N SER A 46 -8.08 -5.38 3.89
CA SER A 46 -9.48 -5.51 3.50
C SER A 46 -9.96 -4.46 2.50
N ILE A 47 -9.15 -3.44 2.20
CA ILE A 47 -9.59 -2.31 1.36
C ILE A 47 -9.93 -2.74 -0.07
N ASP A 48 -9.31 -3.82 -0.56
CA ASP A 48 -9.55 -4.35 -1.90
C ASP A 48 -10.84 -5.18 -1.98
N ASP A 49 -11.22 -5.87 -0.90
CA ASP A 49 -12.38 -6.80 -0.86
C ASP A 49 -13.63 -6.17 -0.23
N HIS A 50 -13.44 -5.30 0.75
CA HIS A 50 -14.47 -4.67 1.58
C HIS A 50 -14.19 -3.16 1.76
N PRO A 51 -14.30 -2.37 0.67
CA PRO A 51 -13.95 -0.95 0.69
C PRO A 51 -14.83 -0.14 1.66
N ASP A 52 -16.12 -0.47 1.78
CA ASP A 52 -17.04 0.26 2.66
C ASP A 52 -16.73 0.08 4.15
N GLN A 53 -16.42 -1.15 4.58
CA GLN A 53 -16.07 -1.46 5.96
C GLN A 53 -14.71 -0.85 6.34
N SER A 54 -13.74 -0.93 5.43
CA SER A 54 -12.39 -0.41 5.65
C SER A 54 -12.38 1.11 5.82
N ARG A 55 -13.32 1.86 5.22
CA ARG A 55 -13.34 3.32 5.30
C ARG A 55 -13.56 3.88 6.71
N LEU A 56 -14.36 3.22 7.54
CA LEU A 56 -14.57 3.68 8.92
C LEU A 56 -13.28 3.55 9.74
N GLU A 57 -12.59 2.41 9.59
CA GLU A 57 -11.32 2.14 10.26
C GLU A 57 -10.21 3.07 9.76
N ILE A 58 -10.15 3.27 8.43
CA ILE A 58 -9.23 4.21 7.80
C ILE A 58 -9.46 5.61 8.36
N ARG A 59 -10.70 6.09 8.48
CA ARG A 59 -10.97 7.45 8.98
C ARG A 59 -10.32 7.73 10.34
N CYS A 60 -10.30 6.74 11.24
CA CYS A 60 -9.74 6.91 12.58
C CYS A 60 -8.21 6.93 12.60
N MET A 61 -7.56 6.14 11.74
CA MET A 61 -6.12 5.93 11.76
C MET A 61 -5.37 6.68 10.65
N LEU A 62 -6.09 7.24 9.68
CA LEU A 62 -5.53 7.98 8.55
C LEU A 62 -4.66 9.17 8.97
N PRO A 63 -5.03 10.01 9.96
CA PRO A 63 -4.15 11.09 10.42
C PRO A 63 -2.79 10.58 10.91
N CYS A 64 -2.77 9.45 11.63
CA CYS A 64 -1.53 8.85 12.14
C CYS A 64 -0.64 8.38 10.98
N LEU A 65 -1.22 7.68 10.00
CA LEU A 65 -0.47 7.21 8.82
C LEU A 65 0.03 8.36 7.94
N ILE A 66 -0.73 9.45 7.83
CA ILE A 66 -0.25 10.67 7.20
C ILE A 66 0.94 11.23 8.00
N SER A 67 0.82 11.33 9.33
CA SER A 67 1.89 11.81 10.21
C SER A 67 3.16 10.99 10.05
N ASP A 68 3.08 9.66 10.11
CA ASP A 68 4.23 8.77 9.93
C ASP A 68 5.01 9.11 8.65
N VAL A 69 4.30 9.27 7.53
CA VAL A 69 4.93 9.55 6.23
C VAL A 69 5.52 10.96 6.17
N LEU A 70 4.92 11.93 6.83
CA LEU A 70 5.41 13.31 6.85
C LEU A 70 6.57 13.52 7.83
N GLU A 71 6.56 12.81 8.95
CA GLU A 71 7.48 12.99 10.08
C GLU A 71 8.66 12.01 10.03
N ASP A 72 8.57 10.90 9.30
CA ASP A 72 9.66 9.96 9.05
C ASP A 72 10.19 10.04 7.60
N PRO A 73 11.30 10.79 7.36
CA PRO A 73 11.95 10.87 6.07
C PRO A 73 12.49 9.53 5.55
N THR A 74 12.74 8.56 6.42
CA THR A 74 13.23 7.22 6.07
C THR A 74 12.08 6.40 5.50
N LEU A 75 10.93 6.35 6.18
CA LEU A 75 9.70 5.75 5.66
C LEU A 75 9.31 6.36 4.33
N LEU A 76 9.21 7.70 4.24
CA LEU A 76 8.87 8.41 3.01
C LEU A 76 9.78 8.00 1.84
N ARG A 77 11.10 7.94 2.08
CA ARG A 77 12.08 7.57 1.06
C ARG A 77 11.95 6.11 0.63
N ASN A 78 11.63 5.21 1.54
CA ASN A 78 11.45 3.80 1.23
C ASN A 78 10.13 3.53 0.50
N LEU A 79 9.05 4.25 0.82
CA LEU A 79 7.77 4.18 0.10
C LEU A 79 7.86 4.62 -1.37
N ARG A 80 8.88 5.42 -1.72
CA ARG A 80 9.20 5.79 -3.12
C ARG A 80 9.89 4.69 -3.91
N ARG A 81 10.43 3.67 -3.24
CA ARG A 81 11.12 2.55 -3.88
C ARG A 81 10.10 1.55 -4.43
N SER A 82 10.58 0.54 -5.16
CA SER A 82 9.74 -0.58 -5.55
C SER A 82 9.24 -1.35 -4.30
N PRO A 83 8.06 -1.99 -4.34
CA PRO A 83 7.52 -2.68 -3.17
C PRO A 83 8.46 -3.74 -2.60
N GLY A 84 9.24 -4.43 -3.46
CA GLY A 84 10.25 -5.39 -3.00
C GLY A 84 11.34 -4.74 -2.15
N ARG A 85 11.89 -3.59 -2.60
CA ARG A 85 12.92 -2.87 -1.84
C ARG A 85 12.38 -2.25 -0.55
N PHE A 86 11.11 -1.83 -0.56
CA PHE A 86 10.43 -1.42 0.66
C PHE A 86 10.33 -2.60 1.63
N ALA A 87 9.87 -3.77 1.18
CA ALA A 87 9.74 -4.95 2.02
C ALA A 87 11.08 -5.43 2.59
N ASP A 88 12.16 -5.37 1.80
CA ASP A 88 13.50 -5.75 2.24
C ASP A 88 14.04 -4.85 3.35
N TRP A 89 13.68 -3.57 3.36
CA TRP A 89 14.01 -2.66 4.46
C TRP A 89 13.07 -2.88 5.65
N PHE A 90 11.76 -2.96 5.38
CA PHE A 90 10.73 -2.99 6.41
C PHE A 90 10.75 -4.27 7.25
N GLN A 91 11.32 -5.37 6.73
CA GLN A 91 11.46 -6.62 7.50
C GLN A 91 12.39 -6.48 8.72
N ASP A 92 13.32 -5.53 8.67
CA ASP A 92 14.30 -5.28 9.73
C ASP A 92 13.81 -4.24 10.74
N GLU A 93 12.66 -3.60 10.49
CA GLU A 93 12.05 -2.65 11.42
C GLU A 93 11.49 -3.37 12.67
N ASP A 94 11.64 -2.70 13.81
CA ASP A 94 11.11 -3.17 15.09
C ASP A 94 9.57 -3.13 15.06
N ALA A 95 8.96 -4.31 15.17
CA ALA A 95 7.52 -4.46 15.12
C ALA A 95 6.80 -3.74 16.29
N SER A 96 7.46 -3.55 17.43
CA SER A 96 6.87 -2.93 18.61
C SER A 96 6.51 -1.46 18.41
N ILE A 97 7.17 -0.78 17.45
CA ILE A 97 6.86 0.59 17.04
C ILE A 97 5.42 0.66 16.50
N TYR A 98 4.90 -0.46 15.99
CA TYR A 98 3.60 -0.55 15.36
C TYR A 98 2.55 -1.25 16.20
N ASP A 99 2.77 -1.44 17.50
CA ASP A 99 1.79 -2.08 18.40
C ASP A 99 0.45 -1.35 18.47
N THR A 100 0.44 -0.06 18.12
CA THR A 100 -0.78 0.75 18.02
C THR A 100 -1.54 0.56 16.70
N TYR A 101 -0.93 -0.08 15.71
CA TYR A 101 -1.55 -0.36 14.41
C TYR A 101 -2.27 -1.71 14.42
N ILE A 102 -3.61 -1.65 14.33
CA ILE A 102 -4.55 -2.79 14.32
C ILE A 102 -4.63 -3.56 15.65
N GLN A 103 -5.81 -4.09 15.98
CA GLN A 103 -6.08 -4.92 17.17
C GLN A 103 -5.29 -6.25 17.22
N LEU A 104 -4.52 -6.57 16.18
CA LEU A 104 -3.76 -7.83 16.02
C LEU A 104 -2.37 -7.76 16.67
N GLY A 105 -1.88 -6.57 17.05
CA GLY A 105 -0.52 -6.33 17.55
C GLY A 105 0.50 -6.03 16.44
N GLY A 106 1.61 -5.39 16.79
CA GLY A 106 2.56 -4.82 15.82
C GLY A 106 3.23 -5.86 14.92
N GLU A 107 3.52 -7.05 15.45
CA GLU A 107 4.13 -8.13 14.66
C GLU A 107 3.18 -8.69 13.58
N ALA A 108 1.93 -8.94 13.95
CA ALA A 108 0.93 -9.44 13.01
C ALA A 108 0.66 -8.41 11.92
N TRP A 109 0.53 -7.14 12.30
CA TRP A 109 0.37 -6.04 11.35
C TRP A 109 1.57 -5.90 10.42
N ARG A 110 2.81 -5.92 10.94
CA ARG A 110 4.04 -5.86 10.13
C ARG A 110 4.09 -6.99 9.11
N ASN A 111 3.72 -8.21 9.53
CA ASN A 111 3.68 -9.37 8.63
C ASN A 111 2.65 -9.20 7.51
N SER A 112 1.48 -8.61 7.79
CA SER A 112 0.48 -8.27 6.77
C SER A 112 1.00 -7.23 5.77
N VAL A 113 1.67 -6.18 6.25
CA VAL A 113 2.31 -5.16 5.41
C VAL A 113 3.36 -5.79 4.48
N LEU A 114 4.25 -6.62 5.02
CA LEU A 114 5.27 -7.33 4.25
C LEU A 114 4.67 -8.25 3.18
N ALA A 115 3.63 -9.00 3.54
CA ALA A 115 2.93 -9.87 2.60
C ALA A 115 2.33 -9.08 1.43
N ARG A 116 1.67 -7.95 1.72
CA ARG A 116 1.08 -7.07 0.69
C ARG A 116 2.14 -6.42 -0.19
N ALA A 117 3.26 -5.95 0.38
CA ALA A 117 4.36 -5.38 -0.38
C ALA A 117 4.98 -6.40 -1.34
N ARG A 118 5.20 -7.65 -0.88
CA ARG A 118 5.69 -8.74 -1.74
C ARG A 118 4.67 -9.11 -2.82
N GLY A 119 3.38 -9.15 -2.51
CA GLY A 119 2.31 -9.36 -3.48
C GLY A 119 2.26 -8.26 -4.55
N ALA A 120 2.41 -6.99 -4.15
CA ALA A 120 2.50 -5.86 -5.06
C ALA A 120 3.71 -5.96 -5.99
N GLN A 121 4.89 -6.34 -5.46
CA GLN A 121 6.09 -6.57 -6.26
C GLN A 121 5.86 -7.66 -7.33
N ALA A 122 5.27 -8.79 -6.95
CA ALA A 122 4.97 -9.89 -7.88
C ALA A 122 4.01 -9.45 -9.00
N ARG A 123 2.95 -8.72 -8.66
CA ARG A 123 1.99 -8.19 -9.63
C ARG A 123 2.63 -7.20 -10.61
N LEU A 124 3.41 -6.25 -10.09
CA LEU A 124 4.08 -5.25 -10.92
C LEU A 124 5.21 -5.84 -11.77
N GLY A 125 5.90 -6.86 -11.26
CA GLY A 125 6.87 -7.65 -12.02
C GLY A 125 6.21 -8.39 -13.19
N ALA A 126 5.06 -9.02 -12.94
CA ALA A 126 4.29 -9.72 -13.96
C ALA A 126 3.78 -8.78 -15.06
N TRP A 127 3.28 -7.59 -14.71
CA TRP A 127 2.90 -6.58 -15.71
C TRP A 127 4.07 -6.16 -16.60
N LYS A 128 5.28 -6.05 -16.05
CA LYS A 128 6.49 -5.75 -16.84
C LYS A 128 6.91 -6.89 -17.76
N THR A 129 6.60 -8.14 -17.42
CA THR A 129 6.91 -9.32 -18.23
C THR A 129 5.76 -9.78 -19.12
N GLY A 130 4.65 -9.05 -19.20
CA GLY A 130 3.46 -9.47 -19.95
C GLY A 130 2.74 -10.69 -19.37
N ALA A 131 2.95 -10.99 -18.09
CA ALA A 131 2.34 -12.11 -17.41
C ALA A 131 1.00 -11.73 -16.75
N THR A 132 0.02 -12.63 -16.84
CA THR A 132 -1.30 -12.54 -16.22
C THR A 132 -1.42 -13.57 -15.09
N TRP A 133 -2.10 -13.17 -13.99
CA TRP A 133 -2.31 -14.03 -12.83
C TRP A 133 -3.76 -14.50 -12.75
N THR A 134 -3.96 -15.79 -12.52
CA THR A 134 -5.27 -16.40 -12.24
C THR A 134 -5.16 -17.20 -10.95
N GLY A 135 -5.60 -16.62 -9.83
CA GLY A 135 -5.33 -17.18 -8.50
C GLY A 135 -3.84 -17.23 -8.19
N ASN A 136 -3.32 -18.42 -7.84
CA ASN A 136 -1.90 -18.65 -7.53
C ASN A 136 -1.06 -19.08 -8.76
N VAL A 137 -1.61 -19.04 -9.97
CA VAL A 137 -0.93 -19.46 -11.20
C VAL A 137 -0.58 -18.24 -12.06
N ALA A 138 0.68 -18.15 -12.47
CA ALA A 138 1.15 -17.15 -13.42
C ALA A 138 1.16 -17.73 -14.85
N ALA A 139 0.54 -17.04 -15.79
CA ALA A 139 0.62 -17.31 -17.23
C ALA A 139 1.49 -16.22 -17.89
N TYR A 140 2.42 -16.62 -18.74
CA TYR A 140 3.33 -15.70 -19.43
C TYR A 140 2.98 -15.61 -20.92
N ASP A 141 2.73 -14.40 -21.43
CA ASP A 141 2.66 -14.17 -22.88
C ASP A 141 4.04 -13.72 -23.40
N PHE A 142 4.80 -14.69 -23.91
CA PHE A 142 6.15 -14.47 -24.44
C PHE A 142 6.19 -13.60 -25.71
N ARG A 143 5.05 -13.20 -26.29
CA ARG A 143 5.01 -12.37 -27.51
C ARG A 143 5.16 -10.88 -27.26
N ARG A 144 5.11 -10.41 -26.01
CA ARG A 144 5.27 -9.00 -25.62
C ARG A 144 6.65 -8.64 -25.06
N GLY A 145 7.55 -9.62 -24.96
CA GLY A 145 8.86 -9.47 -24.32
C GLY A 145 10.06 -9.41 -25.28
N ALA A 146 9.88 -9.05 -26.55
CA ALA A 146 10.94 -8.86 -27.53
C ALA A 146 11.00 -7.40 -28.01
#